data_AF-A0A951Z3V0-F1
#
_entry.id   AF-A0A951Z3V0-F1
#
_cell.length_a   1.000
_cell.length_b   1.000
_cell.length_c   1.000
_cell.angle_alpha   90.00
_cell.angle_beta   90.00
_cell.angle_gamma   90.00
#
_symmetry.space_group_name_H-M   'P 1'
#
loop_
_entity.id
_entity.type
_entity.pdbx_description
1 polymer ?
#
loop_
_entity_poly.entity_id
_entity_poly.type
_entity_poly.pdbx_seq_one_letter_code
_entity_poly.pdbx_strand_id
1 'polypeptide(L)'
;MRRLNLLWTALAAIGLVATWIAANHRPPGLEDHALRVAKAFVQGDAATLVGYADPDELRKVGLDRAKAERLIAELVAPRVKQWQDLEPTIEAQVLALGAQGVARVHWKGQGREAALMFEVEPTDHGPRSRLVYHVVRAWDLEHQRLHPNPSLQATPEGRLAGLARDRHTLSKLGVHGIAKRDLAEPIASWDAMERIWRSAPSLAKTLNRAAETTNDPG
;
A
#
# COMPACT_ATOMS: atom_id res chain seq x y z
N MET A 1 22.39 -54.22 22.98
CA MET A 1 21.01 -53.71 23.13
C MET A 1 20.89 -52.22 23.49
N ARG A 2 21.91 -51.51 24.01
CA ARG A 2 21.81 -50.06 24.34
C ARG A 2 21.76 -49.08 23.15
N ARG A 3 22.26 -49.45 21.96
CA ARG A 3 22.29 -48.54 20.78
C ARG A 3 20.93 -48.39 20.07
N LEU A 4 20.02 -49.37 20.18
CA LEU A 4 18.70 -49.28 19.54
C LEU A 4 17.79 -48.24 20.22
N ASN A 5 17.83 -48.14 21.56
CA ASN A 5 16.96 -47.20 22.31
C ASN A 5 17.30 -45.73 22.08
N LEU A 6 18.55 -45.41 21.74
CA LEU A 6 19.00 -44.05 21.41
C LEU A 6 18.50 -43.58 20.03
N LEU A 7 18.34 -44.50 19.08
CA LEU A 7 17.81 -44.19 17.74
C LEU A 7 16.31 -43.88 17.77
N TRP A 8 15.54 -44.66 18.54
CA TRP A 8 14.09 -44.44 18.68
C TRP A 8 13.74 -43.15 19.42
N THR A 9 14.53 -42.79 20.45
CA THR A 9 14.36 -41.53 21.19
C THR A 9 14.76 -40.31 20.35
N ALA A 10 15.83 -40.41 19.55
CA ALA A 10 16.20 -39.36 18.59
C ALA A 10 15.13 -39.16 17.50
N LEU A 11 14.57 -40.25 16.95
CA LEU A 11 13.48 -40.18 15.97
C LEU A 11 12.20 -39.57 16.55
N ALA A 12 11.84 -39.91 17.79
CA ALA A 12 10.69 -39.31 18.48
C ALA A 12 10.88 -37.81 18.74
N ALA A 13 12.10 -37.39 19.13
CA ALA A 13 12.43 -35.99 19.34
C ALA A 13 12.39 -35.18 18.02
N ILE A 14 12.92 -35.73 16.92
CA ILE A 14 12.84 -35.10 15.59
C ILE A 14 11.38 -35.00 15.12
N GLY A 15 10.57 -36.04 15.34
CA GLY A 15 9.14 -36.03 15.01
C GLY A 15 8.36 -34.96 15.78
N LEU A 16 8.62 -34.80 17.08
CA LEU A 16 8.03 -33.75 17.91
C LEU A 16 8.46 -32.34 17.46
N VAL A 17 9.74 -32.14 17.14
CA VAL A 17 10.24 -30.85 16.63
C VAL A 17 9.62 -30.52 15.27
N ALA A 18 9.53 -31.48 14.36
CA ALA A 18 8.89 -31.28 13.05
C ALA A 18 7.40 -30.95 13.18
N THR A 19 6.70 -31.60 14.12
CA THR A 19 5.27 -31.35 14.38
C THR A 19 5.05 -30.02 15.07
N TRP A 20 5.95 -29.61 15.97
CA TRP A 20 5.92 -28.29 16.62
C TRP A 20 6.20 -27.16 15.62
N ILE A 21 7.17 -27.35 14.71
CA ILE A 21 7.43 -26.41 13.61
C ILE A 21 6.22 -26.35 12.68
N ALA A 22 5.63 -27.49 12.28
CA ALA A 22 4.45 -27.52 11.43
C ALA A 22 3.21 -26.88 12.10
N ALA A 23 3.05 -27.06 13.41
CA ALA A 23 1.94 -26.48 14.17
C ALA A 23 2.08 -24.95 14.37
N ASN A 24 3.33 -24.46 14.48
CA ASN A 24 3.63 -23.04 14.70
C ASN A 24 4.02 -22.28 13.41
N HIS A 25 4.22 -22.96 12.29
CA HIS A 25 4.38 -22.36 10.97
C HIS A 25 3.12 -22.60 10.15
N ARG A 26 2.02 -21.94 10.55
CA ARG A 26 0.93 -21.72 9.60
C ARG A 26 1.49 -20.86 8.46
N PRO A 27 1.25 -21.24 7.19
CA PRO A 27 1.63 -20.37 6.08
C PRO A 27 0.97 -18.99 6.29
N PRO A 28 1.71 -17.89 6.06
CA PRO A 28 1.20 -16.55 6.31
C PRO A 28 -0.09 -16.30 5.53
N GLY A 29 -1.09 -15.73 6.22
CA GLY A 29 -2.36 -15.34 5.61
C GLY A 29 -2.21 -14.07 4.78
N LEU A 30 -3.23 -13.72 3.97
CA LEU A 30 -3.21 -12.49 3.18
C LEU A 30 -3.03 -11.23 4.04
N GLU A 31 -3.57 -11.24 5.26
CA GLU A 31 -3.37 -10.21 6.27
C GLU A 31 -1.90 -10.03 6.67
N ASP A 32 -1.13 -11.11 6.78
CA ASP A 32 0.31 -11.05 7.09
C ASP A 32 1.08 -10.43 5.93
N HIS A 33 0.71 -10.76 4.71
CA HIS A 33 1.29 -10.16 3.51
C HIS A 33 0.95 -8.67 3.40
N ALA A 34 -0.30 -8.28 3.66
CA ALA A 34 -0.70 -6.88 3.69
C ALA A 34 0.03 -6.10 4.79
N LEU A 35 0.19 -6.71 5.97
CA LEU A 35 0.96 -6.14 7.08
C LEU A 35 2.43 -5.91 6.70
N ARG A 36 3.06 -6.87 6.01
CA ARG A 36 4.44 -6.73 5.50
C ARG A 36 4.57 -5.58 4.51
N VAL A 37 3.63 -5.45 3.57
CA VAL A 37 3.61 -4.34 2.61
C VAL A 37 3.43 -2.99 3.33
N ALA A 38 2.52 -2.90 4.29
CA ALA A 38 2.30 -1.70 5.08
C ALA A 38 3.55 -1.29 5.88
N LYS A 39 4.19 -2.24 6.57
CA LYS A 39 5.45 -2.00 7.30
C LYS A 39 6.57 -1.55 6.37
N ALA A 40 6.72 -2.22 5.21
CA ALA A 40 7.72 -1.84 4.22
C ALA A 40 7.49 -0.41 3.70
N PHE A 41 6.22 -0.02 3.49
CA PHE A 41 5.88 1.35 3.12
C PHE A 41 6.30 2.36 4.20
N VAL A 42 5.92 2.12 5.46
CA VAL A 42 6.28 2.96 6.62
C VAL A 42 7.80 3.10 6.78
N GLN A 43 8.55 2.05 6.48
CA GLN A 43 10.00 2.03 6.59
C GLN A 43 10.72 2.63 5.36
N GLY A 44 9.99 2.88 4.26
CA GLY A 44 10.59 3.23 2.98
C GLY A 44 11.42 2.09 2.37
N ASP A 45 11.12 0.84 2.73
CA ASP A 45 11.82 -0.36 2.25
C ASP A 45 11.41 -0.69 0.80
N ALA A 46 12.19 -0.17 -0.14
CA ALA A 46 12.00 -0.41 -1.56
C ALA A 46 12.13 -1.90 -1.94
N ALA A 47 13.05 -2.64 -1.32
CA ALA A 47 13.32 -4.02 -1.69
C ALA A 47 12.10 -4.90 -1.39
N THR A 48 11.48 -4.73 -0.22
CA THR A 48 10.26 -5.46 0.14
C THR A 48 9.07 -5.01 -0.71
N LEU A 49 8.86 -3.70 -0.90
CA LEU A 49 7.74 -3.21 -1.73
C LEU A 49 7.82 -3.73 -3.17
N VAL A 50 9.00 -3.71 -3.78
CA VAL A 50 9.23 -4.24 -5.13
C VAL A 50 9.13 -5.77 -5.15
N GLY A 51 9.56 -6.45 -4.09
CA GLY A 51 9.38 -7.90 -3.93
C GLY A 51 7.92 -8.34 -3.87
N TYR A 52 7.01 -7.44 -3.44
CA TYR A 52 5.56 -7.65 -3.42
C TYR A 52 4.83 -7.10 -4.66
N ALA A 53 5.52 -6.39 -5.54
CA ALA A 53 4.92 -5.87 -6.77
C ALA A 53 4.45 -7.02 -7.66
N ASP A 54 3.30 -6.86 -8.29
CA ASP A 54 2.83 -7.79 -9.31
C ASP A 54 3.71 -7.68 -10.56
N PRO A 55 4.41 -8.75 -11.00
CA PRO A 55 5.28 -8.69 -12.16
C PRO A 55 4.52 -8.36 -13.46
N ASP A 56 3.22 -8.68 -13.55
CA ASP A 56 2.40 -8.34 -14.71
C ASP A 56 2.03 -6.85 -14.71
N GLU A 57 1.76 -6.27 -13.53
CA GLU A 57 1.66 -4.81 -13.38
C GLU A 57 2.96 -4.15 -13.84
N LEU A 58 4.11 -4.58 -13.29
CA LEU A 58 5.41 -3.99 -13.59
C LEU A 58 5.70 -3.99 -15.09
N ARG A 59 5.49 -5.13 -15.76
CA ARG A 59 5.65 -5.25 -17.21
C ARG A 59 4.72 -4.30 -17.95
N LYS A 60 3.46 -4.22 -17.52
CA LYS A 60 2.43 -3.39 -18.16
C LYS A 60 2.69 -1.90 -18.02
N VAL A 61 3.24 -1.45 -16.90
CA VAL A 61 3.61 -0.04 -16.68
C VAL A 61 5.05 0.30 -17.09
N GLY A 62 5.78 -0.64 -17.71
CA GLY A 62 7.13 -0.40 -18.23
C GLY A 62 8.23 -0.33 -17.17
N LEU A 63 8.00 -0.91 -15.99
CA LEU A 63 8.95 -0.95 -14.88
C LEU A 63 9.72 -2.28 -14.87
N ASP A 64 11.05 -2.16 -14.86
CA ASP A 64 11.92 -3.23 -14.38
C ASP A 64 12.19 -3.04 -12.88
N ARG A 65 12.89 -4.00 -12.27
CA ARG A 65 13.22 -3.95 -10.84
C ARG A 65 13.99 -2.69 -10.43
N ALA A 66 14.98 -2.27 -11.21
CA ALA A 66 15.82 -1.13 -10.88
C ALA A 66 15.03 0.18 -10.95
N LYS A 67 14.18 0.34 -11.97
CA LYS A 67 13.26 1.49 -12.09
C LYS A 67 12.22 1.48 -10.98
N ALA A 68 11.72 0.32 -10.59
CA ALA A 68 10.77 0.16 -9.50
C ALA A 68 11.39 0.56 -8.15
N GLU A 69 12.62 0.14 -7.86
CA GLU A 69 13.35 0.55 -6.65
C GLU A 69 13.61 2.06 -6.64
N ARG A 70 14.00 2.64 -7.78
CA ARG A 70 14.14 4.09 -7.94
C ARG A 70 12.83 4.86 -7.77
N LEU A 71 11.72 4.32 -8.27
CA LEU A 71 10.38 4.91 -8.10
C LEU A 71 10.07 5.08 -6.61
N ILE A 72 10.32 4.04 -5.81
CA ILE A 72 10.11 4.11 -4.36
C ILE A 72 11.09 5.08 -3.69
N ALA A 73 12.38 4.99 -4.02
CA ALA A 73 13.41 5.83 -3.42
C ALA A 73 13.22 7.32 -3.72
N GLU A 74 12.79 7.67 -4.93
CA GLU A 74 12.63 9.06 -5.37
C GLU A 74 11.25 9.64 -5.00
N LEU A 75 10.18 8.85 -5.06
CA LEU A 75 8.81 9.38 -4.93
C LEU A 75 8.09 8.99 -3.63
N VAL A 76 8.45 7.87 -3.00
CA VAL A 76 7.74 7.37 -1.80
C VAL A 76 8.54 7.65 -0.53
N ALA A 77 9.77 7.16 -0.45
CA ALA A 77 10.60 7.25 0.76
C ALA A 77 10.76 8.68 1.30
N PRO A 78 10.96 9.73 0.47
CA PRO A 78 11.09 11.10 0.98
C PRO A 78 9.82 11.63 1.64
N ARG A 79 8.64 11.14 1.25
CA ARG A 79 7.36 11.54 1.82
C ARG A 79 7.08 10.80 3.12
N VAL A 80 7.38 9.50 3.17
CA VAL A 80 7.27 8.70 4.39
C VAL A 80 8.23 9.20 5.48
N LYS A 81 9.44 9.61 5.11
CA LYS A 81 10.42 10.18 6.05
C LYS A 81 9.88 11.38 6.85
N GLN A 82 8.93 12.14 6.30
CA GLN A 82 8.31 13.29 6.95
C GLN A 82 7.34 12.92 8.10
N TRP A 83 7.10 11.62 8.30
CA TRP A 83 6.21 11.05 9.31
C TRP A 83 6.93 10.13 10.29
N GLN A 84 8.26 9.97 10.19
CA GLN A 84 9.04 9.07 11.06
C GLN A 84 9.07 9.49 12.52
N ASP A 85 8.68 10.73 12.82
CA ASP A 85 8.59 11.25 14.18
C ASP A 85 7.26 10.91 14.88
N LEU A 86 6.34 10.25 14.17
CA LEU A 86 5.09 9.70 14.70
C LEU A 86 5.10 8.18 14.54
N GLU A 87 4.91 7.45 15.64
CA GLU A 87 4.76 6.00 15.60
C GLU A 87 3.39 5.65 14.98
N PRO A 88 3.34 4.88 13.88
CA PRO A 88 2.08 4.48 13.29
C PRO A 88 1.48 3.27 13.99
N THR A 89 0.16 3.28 14.15
CA THR A 89 -0.61 2.06 14.43
C THR A 89 -0.89 1.34 13.11
N ILE A 90 -0.64 0.03 13.06
CA ILE A 90 -0.93 -0.79 11.89
C ILE A 90 -1.88 -1.92 12.26
N GLU A 91 -3.04 -1.96 11.61
CA GLU A 91 -4.06 -2.99 11.77
C GLU A 91 -4.22 -3.76 10.46
N ALA A 92 -4.25 -5.08 10.52
CA ALA A 92 -4.44 -5.92 9.34
C ALA A 92 -5.62 -6.86 9.50
N GLN A 93 -6.37 -7.06 8.42
CA GLN A 93 -7.53 -7.93 8.36
C GLN A 93 -7.72 -8.49 6.95
N VAL A 94 -8.45 -9.58 6.85
CA VAL A 94 -8.92 -10.12 5.57
C VAL A 94 -10.29 -9.53 5.26
N LEU A 95 -10.47 -9.05 4.03
CA LEU A 95 -11.74 -8.53 3.50
C LEU A 95 -12.26 -9.41 2.35
N ALA A 96 -13.48 -9.11 1.92
CA ALA A 96 -14.11 -9.72 0.75
C ALA A 96 -14.06 -11.26 0.73
N LEU A 97 -14.46 -11.89 1.85
CA LEU A 97 -14.53 -13.35 2.00
C LEU A 97 -13.20 -14.09 1.73
N GLY A 98 -12.04 -13.48 2.02
CA GLY A 98 -10.75 -14.12 1.76
C GLY A 98 -10.09 -13.72 0.45
N ALA A 99 -10.74 -12.89 -0.37
CA ALA A 99 -10.19 -12.46 -1.65
C ALA A 99 -9.15 -11.35 -1.54
N GLN A 100 -9.01 -10.72 -0.36
CA GLN A 100 -8.13 -9.56 -0.21
C GLN A 100 -7.59 -9.44 1.23
N GLY A 101 -6.27 -9.33 1.36
CA GLY A 101 -5.62 -8.90 2.58
C GLY A 101 -5.52 -7.39 2.62
N VAL A 102 -5.89 -6.77 3.74
CA VAL A 102 -5.83 -5.32 3.90
C VAL A 102 -5.11 -4.95 5.19
N ALA A 103 -4.20 -4.00 5.10
CA ALA A 103 -3.56 -3.37 6.25
C ALA A 103 -3.82 -1.86 6.24
N ARG A 104 -4.31 -1.33 7.35
CA ARG A 104 -4.50 0.11 7.56
C ARG A 104 -3.39 0.64 8.45
N VAL A 105 -2.77 1.73 8.02
CA VAL A 105 -1.74 2.44 8.77
C VAL A 105 -2.30 3.78 9.20
N HIS A 106 -2.25 4.06 10.50
CA HIS A 106 -2.75 5.27 11.12
C HIS A 106 -1.63 5.99 11.84
N TRP A 107 -1.35 7.23 11.44
CA TRP A 107 -0.50 8.15 12.20
C TRP A 107 -1.37 9.17 12.90
N LYS A 108 -1.16 9.37 14.21
CA LYS A 108 -1.89 10.38 14.98
C LYS A 108 -0.99 10.99 16.05
N GLY A 109 -0.79 12.30 15.98
CA GLY A 109 0.00 13.02 16.97
C GLY A 109 0.50 14.36 16.46
N GLN A 110 0.93 15.23 17.38
CA GLN A 110 1.48 16.56 17.06
C GLN A 110 0.61 17.40 16.10
N GLY A 111 -0.73 17.31 16.24
CA GLY A 111 -1.68 18.03 15.38
C GLY A 111 -1.77 17.51 13.94
N ARG A 112 -1.18 16.34 13.64
CA ARG A 112 -1.25 15.66 12.35
C ARG A 112 -1.98 14.32 12.50
N GLU A 113 -2.76 13.98 11.48
CA GLU A 113 -3.43 12.69 11.38
C GLU A 113 -3.42 12.22 9.92
N ALA A 114 -3.10 10.95 9.72
CA ALA A 114 -3.12 10.31 8.40
C ALA A 114 -3.56 8.85 8.53
N ALA A 115 -4.33 8.39 7.55
CA ALA A 115 -4.75 7.00 7.44
C ALA A 115 -4.58 6.52 6.00
N LEU A 116 -3.84 5.43 5.81
CA LEU A 116 -3.60 4.80 4.52
C LEU A 116 -4.01 3.33 4.56
N MET A 117 -4.50 2.82 3.43
CA MET A 117 -4.91 1.42 3.29
C MET A 117 -4.07 0.73 2.22
N PHE A 118 -3.46 -0.39 2.59
CA PHE A 118 -2.62 -1.25 1.77
C PHE A 118 -3.35 -2.55 1.49
N GLU A 119 -3.26 -3.00 0.25
CA GLU A 119 -4.02 -4.14 -0.24
C GLU A 119 -3.06 -5.15 -0.86
N VAL A 120 -3.33 -6.42 -0.57
CA VAL A 120 -2.68 -7.57 -1.21
C VAL A 120 -3.77 -8.52 -1.71
N GLU A 121 -3.62 -8.97 -2.95
CA GLU A 121 -4.54 -9.89 -3.61
C GLU A 121 -3.83 -11.20 -3.97
N PRO A 122 -4.54 -12.34 -3.97
CA PRO A 122 -4.00 -13.57 -4.51
C PRO A 122 -3.85 -13.46 -6.04
N THR A 123 -2.70 -13.88 -6.56
CA THR A 123 -2.39 -13.95 -8.00
C THR A 123 -1.71 -15.28 -8.34
N ASP A 124 -1.51 -15.56 -9.62
CA ASP A 124 -0.71 -16.71 -10.09
C ASP A 124 0.75 -16.67 -9.62
N HIS A 125 1.22 -15.49 -9.20
CA HIS A 125 2.55 -15.27 -8.64
C HIS A 125 2.55 -15.26 -7.10
N GLY A 126 1.46 -15.67 -6.44
CA GLY A 126 1.25 -15.55 -5.00
C GLY A 126 0.62 -14.21 -4.59
N PRO A 127 0.63 -13.86 -3.29
CA PRO A 127 0.04 -12.60 -2.83
C PRO A 127 0.82 -11.37 -3.34
N ARG A 128 0.16 -10.47 -4.09
CA ARG A 128 0.78 -9.29 -4.72
C ARG A 128 0.08 -7.99 -4.38
N SER A 129 0.83 -6.89 -4.48
CA SER A 129 0.36 -5.52 -4.31
C SER A 129 0.66 -4.69 -5.56
N ARG A 130 -0.15 -3.67 -5.80
CA ARG A 130 0.07 -2.72 -6.90
C ARG A 130 1.11 -1.67 -6.51
N LEU A 131 2.29 -1.71 -7.10
CA LEU A 131 3.43 -0.88 -6.74
C LEU A 131 3.17 0.61 -7.03
N VAL A 132 2.60 0.92 -8.20
CA VAL A 132 2.38 2.32 -8.61
C VAL A 132 1.37 3.02 -7.70
N TYR A 133 0.42 2.26 -7.12
CA TYR A 133 -0.52 2.79 -6.13
C TYR A 133 0.18 3.27 -4.84
N HIS A 134 1.37 2.77 -4.50
CA HIS A 134 2.13 3.27 -3.35
C HIS A 134 2.62 4.71 -3.58
N VAL A 135 2.88 5.11 -4.83
CA VAL A 135 3.20 6.51 -5.17
C VAL A 135 1.99 7.41 -4.89
N VAL A 136 0.80 6.98 -5.30
CA VAL A 136 -0.45 7.71 -5.03
C VAL A 136 -0.70 7.84 -3.52
N ARG A 137 -0.47 6.76 -2.76
CA ARG A 137 -0.56 6.79 -1.28
C ARG A 137 0.44 7.77 -0.66
N ALA A 138 1.66 7.85 -1.20
CA ALA A 138 2.65 8.81 -0.74
C ALA A 138 2.21 10.26 -0.99
N TRP A 139 1.56 10.54 -2.14
CA TRP A 139 0.96 11.86 -2.39
C TRP A 139 -0.17 12.18 -1.43
N ASP A 140 -1.06 11.21 -1.17
CA ASP A 140 -2.14 11.36 -0.18
C ASP A 140 -1.56 11.68 1.21
N LEU A 141 -0.48 11.00 1.60
CA LEU A 141 0.23 11.20 2.87
C LEU A 141 0.89 12.60 2.98
N GLU A 142 1.55 13.06 1.92
CA GLU A 142 2.12 14.41 1.88
C GLU A 142 1.03 15.48 1.99
N HIS A 143 -0.08 15.29 1.29
CA HIS A 143 -1.20 16.22 1.35
C HIS A 143 -1.84 16.30 2.74
N GLN A 144 -2.06 15.15 3.40
CA GLN A 144 -2.56 15.12 4.78
C GLN A 144 -1.63 15.82 5.78
N ARG A 145 -0.32 15.83 5.52
CA ARG A 145 0.64 16.59 6.33
C ARG A 145 0.46 18.10 6.19
N LEU A 146 0.22 18.56 4.96
CA LEU A 146 0.08 19.98 4.63
C LEU A 146 -1.32 20.52 5.00
N HIS A 147 -2.32 19.64 5.05
CA HIS A 147 -3.71 19.97 5.31
C HIS A 147 -4.26 19.07 6.42
N PRO A 148 -3.95 19.36 7.70
CA PRO A 148 -4.38 18.55 8.84
C PRO A 148 -5.87 18.74 9.10
N ASN A 149 -6.71 18.09 8.29
CA ASN A 149 -8.14 17.99 8.50
C ASN A 149 -8.51 16.49 8.51
N PRO A 150 -9.05 15.95 9.61
CA PRO A 150 -9.35 14.52 9.77
C PRO A 150 -10.40 13.99 8.79
N SER A 151 -11.16 14.88 8.12
CA SER A 151 -12.12 14.50 7.07
C SER A 151 -11.50 14.26 5.68
N LEU A 152 -10.23 14.64 5.45
CA LEU A 152 -9.54 14.51 4.18
C LEU A 152 -8.90 13.11 4.03
N GLN A 153 -9.73 12.06 3.97
CA GLN A 153 -9.27 10.75 3.50
C GLN A 153 -9.07 10.81 1.98
N ALA A 154 -7.86 10.50 1.49
CA ALA A 154 -7.54 10.25 0.09
C ALA A 154 -8.20 11.22 -0.93
N THR A 155 -7.72 12.46 -0.98
CA THR A 155 -8.39 13.51 -1.76
C THR A 155 -7.83 13.66 -3.17
N PRO A 156 -8.68 13.93 -4.18
CA PRO A 156 -8.22 14.23 -5.54
C PRO A 156 -7.17 15.35 -5.60
N GLU A 157 -7.26 16.35 -4.72
CA GLU A 157 -6.37 17.51 -4.65
C GLU A 157 -4.92 17.10 -4.35
N GLY A 158 -4.71 16.23 -3.36
CA GLY A 158 -3.39 15.71 -3.02
C GLY A 158 -2.73 14.97 -4.17
N ARG A 159 -3.52 14.16 -4.90
CA ARG A 159 -3.05 13.39 -6.06
C ARG A 159 -2.74 14.29 -7.25
N LEU A 160 -3.54 15.32 -7.48
CA LEU A 160 -3.27 16.32 -8.52
C LEU A 160 -1.98 17.10 -8.23
N ALA A 161 -1.78 17.53 -6.99
CA ALA A 161 -0.56 18.23 -6.57
C ALA A 161 0.69 17.32 -6.68
N GLY A 162 0.56 16.07 -6.22
CA GLY A 162 1.63 15.06 -6.33
C GLY A 162 1.98 14.74 -7.78
N LEU A 163 0.98 14.50 -8.63
CA LEU A 163 1.19 14.25 -10.05
C LEU A 163 1.82 15.45 -10.75
N ALA A 164 1.37 16.67 -10.48
CA ALA A 164 1.94 17.87 -11.08
C ALA A 164 3.44 18.02 -10.77
N ARG A 165 3.84 17.69 -9.53
CA ARG A 165 5.25 17.73 -9.10
C ARG A 165 6.08 16.59 -9.69
N ASP A 166 5.54 15.38 -9.71
CA ASP A 166 6.31 14.16 -9.97
C ASP A 166 6.23 13.71 -11.44
N ARG A 167 5.38 14.34 -12.28
CA ARG A 167 5.17 13.96 -13.69
C ARG A 167 6.46 13.81 -14.49
N HIS A 168 7.42 14.71 -14.29
CA HIS A 168 8.71 14.64 -14.98
C HIS A 168 9.52 13.40 -14.57
N THR A 169 9.58 13.12 -13.27
CA THR A 169 10.28 11.94 -12.74
C THR A 169 9.61 10.65 -13.17
N LEU A 170 8.27 10.58 -13.12
CA LEU A 170 7.49 9.45 -13.63
C LEU A 170 7.77 9.19 -15.11
N SER A 171 7.79 10.24 -15.93
CA SER A 171 8.12 10.15 -17.36
C SER A 171 9.55 9.65 -17.60
N LYS A 172 10.54 10.16 -16.85
CA LYS A 172 11.94 9.68 -16.90
C LYS A 172 12.09 8.21 -16.52
N LEU A 173 11.25 7.71 -15.62
CA LEU A 173 11.21 6.31 -15.23
C LEU A 173 10.39 5.44 -16.20
N GLY A 174 9.74 6.04 -17.22
CA GLY A 174 8.91 5.33 -18.19
C GLY A 174 7.51 4.97 -17.68
N VAL A 175 7.08 5.55 -16.54
CA VAL A 175 5.76 5.28 -15.95
C VAL A 175 4.77 6.31 -16.49
N HIS A 176 3.92 5.89 -17.44
CA HIS A 176 2.97 6.78 -18.11
C HIS A 176 1.55 6.74 -17.53
N GLY A 177 1.32 5.90 -16.53
CA GLY A 177 0.02 5.74 -15.90
C GLY A 177 0.04 4.66 -14.83
N ILE A 178 -1.15 4.19 -14.49
CA ILE A 178 -1.39 3.18 -13.48
C ILE A 178 -2.15 2.00 -14.09
N ALA A 179 -1.77 0.78 -13.72
CA ALA A 179 -2.56 -0.38 -14.08
C ALA A 179 -3.88 -0.38 -13.31
N LYS A 180 -4.96 -0.74 -14.00
CA LYS A 180 -6.26 -0.97 -13.36
C LYS A 180 -6.20 -2.26 -12.54
N ARG A 181 -7.25 -2.53 -11.76
CA ARG A 181 -7.37 -3.77 -10.98
C ARG A 181 -7.40 -4.99 -11.90
N ASP A 182 -8.17 -4.92 -12.98
CA ASP A 182 -8.08 -5.90 -14.06
C ASP A 182 -6.86 -5.58 -14.94
N LEU A 183 -5.85 -6.46 -14.88
CA LEU A 183 -4.62 -6.34 -15.65
C LEU A 183 -4.82 -6.68 -17.14
N ALA A 184 -5.99 -7.11 -17.59
CA ALA A 184 -6.33 -7.17 -19.02
C ALA A 184 -6.64 -5.77 -19.58
N GLU A 185 -7.25 -4.88 -18.77
CA GLU A 185 -7.66 -3.55 -19.23
C GLU A 185 -6.46 -2.62 -19.51
N PRO A 186 -6.51 -1.72 -20.50
CA PRO A 186 -5.44 -0.75 -20.75
C PRO A 186 -5.10 0.09 -19.51
N ILE A 187 -3.83 0.50 -19.41
CA ILE A 187 -3.39 1.40 -18.33
C ILE A 187 -4.21 2.69 -18.35
N ALA A 188 -4.54 3.20 -17.18
CA ALA A 188 -5.08 4.54 -17.06
C ALA A 188 -3.91 5.53 -17.09
N SER A 189 -3.76 6.26 -18.19
CA SER A 189 -2.68 7.24 -18.34
C SER A 189 -2.78 8.34 -17.28
N TRP A 190 -1.67 9.01 -16.98
CA TRP A 190 -1.68 10.13 -16.04
C TRP A 190 -2.64 11.25 -16.43
N ASP A 191 -2.81 11.54 -17.72
CA ASP A 191 -3.79 12.52 -18.20
C ASP A 191 -5.24 12.04 -18.00
N ALA A 192 -5.51 10.73 -18.13
CA ALA A 192 -6.81 10.17 -17.81
C ALA A 192 -7.10 10.25 -16.30
N MET A 193 -6.12 9.88 -15.47
CA MET A 193 -6.22 9.98 -14.01
C MET A 193 -6.43 11.42 -13.55
N GLU A 194 -5.70 12.37 -14.14
CA GLU A 194 -5.87 13.80 -13.86
C GLU A 194 -7.30 14.27 -14.18
N ARG A 195 -7.85 13.90 -15.35
CA ARG A 195 -9.24 14.22 -15.69
C ARG A 195 -10.23 13.63 -14.69
N ILE A 196 -10.03 12.36 -14.29
CA ILE A 196 -10.87 11.69 -13.29
C ILE A 196 -10.82 12.45 -11.96
N TRP A 197 -9.63 12.76 -11.45
CA TRP A 197 -9.47 13.48 -10.18
C TRP A 197 -10.01 14.90 -10.23
N ARG A 198 -9.90 15.61 -11.36
CA ARG A 198 -10.52 16.94 -11.53
C ARG A 198 -12.05 16.88 -11.59
N SER A 199 -12.61 15.78 -12.10
CA SER A 199 -14.06 15.57 -12.19
C SER A 199 -14.69 15.06 -10.89
N ALA A 200 -13.89 14.53 -9.97
CA ALA A 200 -14.37 14.13 -8.66
C ALA A 200 -14.85 15.37 -7.89
N PRO A 201 -16.07 15.37 -7.31
CA PRO A 201 -16.51 16.48 -6.48
C PRO A 201 -15.51 16.67 -5.35
N SER A 202 -14.95 17.87 -5.19
CA SER A 202 -14.15 18.15 -4.00
C SER A 202 -15.07 18.03 -2.80
N LEU A 203 -14.70 17.20 -1.82
CA LEU A 203 -15.48 17.01 -0.58
C LEU A 203 -15.77 18.37 0.10
N ALA A 204 -14.83 19.32 -0.02
CA ALA A 204 -15.01 20.71 0.41
C ALA A 204 -16.15 21.45 -0.32
N LYS A 205 -16.34 21.27 -1.64
CA LYS A 205 -17.47 21.86 -2.38
C LYS A 205 -18.79 21.21 -1.99
N THR A 206 -18.81 19.91 -1.75
CA THR A 206 -20.03 19.19 -1.36
C THR A 206 -20.47 19.59 0.06
N LEU A 207 -19.52 19.74 0.99
CA LEU A 207 -19.80 20.17 2.36
C LEU A 207 -20.19 21.66 2.45
N ASN A 208 -19.55 22.55 1.69
CA ASN A 208 -19.95 23.97 1.66
C ASN A 208 -21.35 24.15 1.05
N ARG A 209 -21.71 23.39 0.01
CA ARG A 209 -23.10 23.40 -0.51
C ARG A 209 -24.12 22.92 0.52
N ALA A 210 -23.79 21.87 1.28
CA ALA A 210 -24.69 21.35 2.31
C ALA A 210 -24.92 22.37 3.44
N ALA A 211 -23.87 23.10 3.84
CA ALA A 211 -23.93 24.16 4.84
C ALA A 211 -24.69 25.41 4.35
N GLU A 212 -24.58 25.76 3.06
CA GLU A 212 -25.36 26.85 2.45
C GLU A 212 -26.86 26.50 2.38
N THR A 213 -27.22 25.23 2.17
CA THR A 213 -28.62 24.78 2.17
C THR A 213 -29.25 24.61 3.56
N THR A 214 -28.47 24.64 4.64
CA THR A 214 -28.99 24.53 6.02
C THR A 214 -29.20 25.88 6.71
N ASN A 215 -28.74 26.98 6.13
CA ASN A 215 -28.88 28.34 6.66
C ASN A 215 -29.94 29.17 5.93
N ASP A 216 -30.91 28.52 5.28
CA ASP A 216 -32.09 29.19 4.73
C ASP A 216 -33.27 29.00 5.72
N PRO A 217 -33.50 29.94 6.67
CA PRO A 217 -34.66 29.89 7.54
C PRO A 217 -35.87 30.34 6.72
N GLY A 218 -36.58 29.35 6.15
CA GLY A 218 -37.98 29.53 5.77
C GLY A 218 -38.87 29.76 6.98
#